data_AF-A0A845Y9D7-F1
#
_entry.id   AF-A0A845Y9D7-F1
#
_cell.length_a   1.000
_cell.length_b   1.000
_cell.length_c   1.000
_cell.angle_alpha   90.00
_cell.angle_beta   90.00
_cell.angle_gamma   90.00
#
_symmetry.space_group_name_H-M   'P 1'
#
loop_
_entity.id
_entity.type
_entity.pdbx_description
1 polymer ?
#
loop_
_entity_poly.entity_id
_entity_poly.type
_entity_poly.pdbx_seq_one_letter_code
_entity_poly.pdbx_strand_id
1 'polypeptide(L)'
;MKNESEFPFERARRVTPEENQKFQEAISEQFAIKLTKRGKLATNKDEKYELISLKLHPKVLAWAKEEARKRGIGYQTVINEVLLERIS
;
A
#
# COMPACT_ATOMS: atom_id res chain seq x y z
N MET A 1 -9.46 32.57 -25.75
CA MET A 1 -9.55 31.11 -25.94
C MET A 1 -10.90 30.67 -25.41
N LYS A 2 -11.67 29.86 -26.16
CA LYS A 2 -12.95 29.33 -25.68
C LYS A 2 -12.66 28.19 -24.72
N ASN A 3 -12.89 28.41 -23.43
CA ASN A 3 -12.80 27.34 -22.44
C ASN A 3 -14.15 26.64 -22.44
N GLU A 4 -14.20 25.39 -22.92
CA GLU A 4 -15.37 24.53 -22.75
C GLU A 4 -15.60 24.33 -21.25
N SER A 5 -16.82 24.56 -20.77
CA SER A 5 -17.15 24.50 -19.34
C SER A 5 -17.19 23.07 -18.79
N GLU A 6 -17.31 22.08 -19.67
CA GLU A 6 -17.51 20.68 -19.32
C GLU A 6 -16.49 19.78 -20.04
N PHE A 7 -16.08 18.71 -19.37
CA PHE A 7 -15.09 17.78 -19.90
C PHE A 7 -15.71 16.93 -21.04
N PRO A 8 -15.11 16.91 -22.24
CA PRO A 8 -15.70 16.22 -23.39
C PRO A 8 -15.45 14.71 -23.34
N PHE A 9 -16.33 13.99 -22.63
CA PHE A 9 -16.27 12.52 -22.49
C PHE A 9 -16.32 11.78 -23.84
N GLU A 10 -16.96 12.35 -24.86
CA GLU A 10 -17.03 11.77 -26.21
C GLU A 10 -15.65 11.58 -26.86
N ARG A 11 -14.67 12.42 -26.50
CA ARG A 11 -13.30 12.36 -27.02
C ARG A 11 -12.34 11.69 -26.05
N ALA A 12 -12.80 11.33 -24.85
CA ALA A 12 -11.96 10.73 -23.83
C ALA A 12 -11.59 9.30 -24.25
N ARG A 13 -10.30 9.07 -24.48
CA ARG A 13 -9.75 7.74 -24.79
C ARG A 13 -8.58 7.41 -23.89
N ARG A 14 -8.30 6.11 -23.75
CA ARG A 14 -7.10 5.63 -23.07
C ARG A 14 -5.87 6.01 -23.89
N VAL A 15 -4.89 6.60 -23.20
CA VAL A 15 -3.58 6.96 -23.77
C VAL A 15 -2.78 5.69 -24.06
N THR A 16 -2.14 5.63 -25.22
CA THR A 16 -1.26 4.51 -25.57
C THR A 16 0.11 4.63 -24.87
N PRO A 17 0.88 3.54 -24.75
CA PRO A 17 2.21 3.61 -24.14
C PRO A 17 3.16 4.59 -24.86
N GLU A 18 3.07 4.67 -26.18
CA GLU A 18 3.88 5.57 -27.02
C GLU A 18 3.55 7.04 -26.77
N GLU A 19 2.26 7.37 -26.65
CA GLU A 19 1.81 8.72 -26.32
C GLU A 19 2.25 9.12 -24.92
N ASN A 20 2.19 8.20 -23.96
CA ASN A 20 2.65 8.43 -22.60
C ASN A 20 4.15 8.74 -22.54
N GLN A 21 4.97 8.10 -23.39
CA GLN A 21 6.40 8.43 -23.50
C GLN A 21 6.61 9.85 -24.01
N LYS A 22 5.92 10.25 -25.08
CA LYS A 22 5.99 11.62 -25.62
C LYS A 22 5.56 12.66 -24.59
N PHE A 23 4.55 12.36 -23.78
CA PHE A 23 4.13 13.26 -22.69
C PHE A 23 5.19 13.38 -21.60
N GLN A 24 5.86 12.29 -21.23
CA GLN A 24 6.94 12.33 -20.25
C GLN A 24 8.13 13.15 -20.75
N GLU A 25 8.49 13.01 -22.03
CA GLU A 25 9.53 13.80 -22.68
C GLU A 25 9.17 15.29 -22.68
N ALA A 26 7.98 15.66 -23.13
CA ALA A 26 7.51 17.05 -23.14
C ALA A 26 7.50 17.68 -21.74
N ILE A 27 7.07 16.95 -20.71
CA ILE A 27 7.11 17.42 -19.31
C ILE A 27 8.57 17.64 -18.86
N SER A 28 9.47 16.72 -19.21
CA SER A 28 10.89 16.84 -18.86
C SER A 28 11.53 18.04 -19.55
N GLU A 29 11.20 18.32 -20.81
CA GLU A 29 11.73 19.47 -21.56
C GLU A 29 11.17 20.79 -21.04
N GLN A 30 9.85 20.88 -20.84
CA GLN A 30 9.18 22.12 -20.46
C GLN A 30 9.49 22.55 -19.02
N PHE A 31 9.60 21.59 -18.09
CA PHE A 31 9.76 21.88 -16.67
C PHE A 31 11.15 21.52 -16.12
N ALA A 32 12.02 20.91 -16.93
CA ALA A 32 13.33 20.41 -16.50
C ALA A 32 13.25 19.40 -15.32
N ILE A 33 12.12 18.71 -15.15
CA ILE A 33 11.89 17.75 -14.07
C ILE A 33 12.02 16.33 -14.62
N LYS A 34 12.91 15.52 -14.01
CA LYS A 34 12.97 14.08 -14.29
C LYS A 34 11.85 13.35 -13.56
N LEU A 35 10.87 12.84 -14.30
CA LEU A 35 9.79 12.00 -13.76
C LEU A 35 10.38 10.65 -13.29
N THR A 36 10.46 10.45 -11.98
CA THR A 36 10.87 9.17 -11.39
C THR A 36 9.73 8.17 -11.55
N LYS A 37 10.02 7.00 -12.14
CA LYS A 37 9.09 5.87 -12.08
C LYS A 37 8.91 5.48 -10.62
N ARG A 38 7.74 5.79 -10.05
CA ARG A 38 7.35 5.27 -8.73
C ARG A 38 7.18 3.76 -8.86
N GLY A 39 8.24 3.02 -8.55
CA GLY A 39 8.18 1.58 -8.37
C GLY A 39 7.39 1.23 -7.10
N LYS A 40 6.93 -0.01 -7.01
CA LYS A 40 6.45 -0.56 -5.75
C LYS A 40 7.64 -0.63 -4.80
N LEU A 41 7.50 -0.10 -3.58
CA LEU A 41 8.55 -0.20 -2.57
C LEU A 41 8.90 -1.68 -2.37
N ALA A 42 10.19 -2.02 -2.41
CA ALA A 42 10.65 -3.38 -2.19
C ALA A 42 10.22 -3.81 -0.79
N THR A 43 9.38 -4.85 -0.70
CA THR A 43 8.93 -5.38 0.59
C THR A 43 10.07 -6.20 1.20
N ASN A 44 10.55 -5.83 2.38
CA ASN A 44 11.57 -6.58 3.11
C ASN A 44 11.01 -7.97 3.47
N LYS A 45 11.81 -9.04 3.25
CA LYS A 45 11.35 -10.42 3.48
C LYS A 45 11.23 -10.73 4.98
N ASP A 46 12.04 -10.10 5.81
CA ASP A 46 12.09 -10.37 7.26
C ASP A 46 10.90 -9.77 8.02
N GLU A 47 10.16 -8.84 7.39
CA GLU A 47 8.94 -8.25 7.95
C GLU A 47 7.66 -8.94 7.43
N LYS A 48 7.81 -10.00 6.63
CA LYS A 48 6.69 -10.61 5.93
C LYS A 48 6.01 -11.63 6.84
N TYR A 49 4.90 -11.23 7.45
CA TYR A 49 3.99 -12.16 8.12
C TYR A 49 3.40 -13.15 7.09
N GLU A 50 3.45 -14.44 7.41
CA GLU A 50 2.74 -15.46 6.66
C GLU A 50 1.32 -15.60 7.18
N LEU A 51 0.34 -15.64 6.27
CA LEU A 51 -1.06 -15.84 6.65
C LEU A 51 -1.26 -17.30 7.02
N ILE A 52 -1.43 -17.56 8.32
CA ILE A 52 -1.73 -18.89 8.85
C ILE A 52 -3.10 -18.91 9.52
N SER A 53 -3.83 -20.03 9.38
CA SER A 53 -5.08 -20.25 10.11
C SER A 53 -4.81 -21.06 11.37
N LEU A 54 -4.91 -20.42 12.54
CA LEU A 54 -4.73 -21.05 13.85
C LEU A 54 -6.04 -21.04 14.64
N LYS A 55 -6.41 -22.18 15.23
CA LYS A 55 -7.53 -22.23 16.19
C LYS A 55 -7.02 -21.88 17.58
N LEU A 56 -7.42 -20.73 18.10
CA LEU A 56 -7.13 -20.29 19.46
C LEU A 56 -8.34 -20.48 20.37
N HIS A 57 -8.09 -20.78 21.65
CA HIS A 57 -9.15 -20.83 22.64
C HIS A 57 -9.78 -19.43 22.81
N PRO A 58 -11.11 -19.28 22.89
CA PRO A 58 -11.78 -17.96 22.94
C PRO A 58 -11.27 -17.02 24.04
N LYS A 59 -10.91 -17.58 25.21
CA LYS A 59 -10.28 -16.82 26.31
C LYS A 59 -8.95 -16.15 25.92
N VAL A 60 -8.12 -16.82 25.12
CA VAL A 60 -6.85 -16.26 24.64
C VAL A 60 -7.12 -15.10 23.69
N LEU A 61 -8.13 -15.24 22.83
CA LEU A 61 -8.54 -14.16 21.93
C LEU A 61 -9.07 -12.94 22.69
N ALA A 62 -9.88 -13.16 23.73
CA ALA A 62 -10.39 -12.09 24.59
C ALA A 62 -9.24 -11.34 25.28
N TRP A 63 -8.31 -12.08 25.89
CA TRP A 63 -7.12 -11.53 26.52
C TRP A 63 -6.26 -10.72 25.52
N ALA A 64 -5.99 -11.26 24.33
CA ALA A 64 -5.19 -10.59 23.31
C ALA A 64 -5.82 -9.27 22.85
N LYS A 65 -7.15 -9.21 22.74
CA LYS A 65 -7.89 -7.98 22.40
C LYS A 65 -7.80 -6.92 23.50
N GLU A 66 -7.91 -7.32 24.76
CA GLU A 66 -7.79 -6.40 25.88
C GLU A 66 -6.39 -5.81 25.98
N GLU A 67 -5.37 -6.65 25.82
CA GLU A 67 -3.97 -6.25 25.91
C GLU A 67 -3.57 -5.35 24.73
N ALA A 68 -4.03 -5.68 23.52
CA ALA A 68 -3.89 -4.87 22.33
C ALA A 68 -4.47 -3.46 22.51
N ARG A 69 -5.65 -3.36 23.12
CA ARG A 69 -6.31 -2.07 23.40
C ARG A 69 -5.49 -1.21 24.36
N LYS A 70 -4.86 -1.80 25.39
CA LYS A 70 -4.02 -1.05 26.34
C LYS A 70 -2.77 -0.48 25.66
N ARG A 71 -2.19 -1.24 24.73
CA ARG A 71 -0.92 -0.89 24.05
C ARG A 71 -1.11 -0.10 22.75
N GLY A 72 -2.34 0.01 22.25
CA GLY A 72 -2.63 0.68 20.97
C GLY A 72 -2.12 -0.09 19.74
N ILE A 73 -1.93 -1.41 19.87
CA ILE A 73 -1.44 -2.29 18.79
C ILE A 73 -2.52 -3.27 18.36
N GLY A 74 -2.31 -4.02 17.28
CA GLY A 74 -3.22 -5.08 16.84
C GLY A 74 -3.14 -6.32 17.75
N TYR A 75 -4.28 -6.99 17.97
CA TYR A 75 -4.29 -8.26 18.73
C TYR A 75 -3.42 -9.36 18.11
N GLN A 76 -3.24 -9.34 16.78
CA GLN A 76 -2.34 -10.25 16.08
C GLN A 76 -0.88 -10.00 16.48
N THR A 77 -0.48 -8.74 16.69
CA THR A 77 0.87 -8.38 17.15
C THR A 77 1.13 -8.95 18.54
N VAL A 78 0.17 -8.80 19.46
CA VAL A 78 0.26 -9.40 20.81
C VAL A 78 0.41 -10.92 20.74
N ILE A 79 -0.36 -11.59 19.88
CA ILE A 79 -0.26 -13.04 19.71
C ILE A 79 1.14 -13.42 19.18
N ASN A 80 1.64 -12.69 18.19
CA ASN A 80 2.95 -12.97 17.60
C ASN A 80 4.09 -12.72 18.61
N GLU A 81 4.06 -11.65 19.39
CA GLU A 81 5.03 -11.37 20.46
C GLU A 81 5.11 -12.53 21.45
N VAL A 82 3.95 -12.99 21.96
CA VAL A 82 3.89 -14.11 22.90
C VAL A 82 4.40 -15.41 22.28
N LEU A 83 4.09 -15.68 21.01
CA LEU A 83 4.58 -16.88 20.32
C LEU A 83 6.09 -16.81 20.09
N LEU A 84 6.63 -15.63 19.76
CA LEU A 84 8.07 -15.41 19.60
C LEU A 84 8.82 -15.62 20.93
N GLU A 85 8.28 -15.14 22.06
CA GLU A 85 8.84 -15.37 23.40
C GLU A 85 8.97 -16.86 23.78
N ARG A 86 8.22 -17.76 23.14
CA ARG A 86 8.29 -19.21 23.40
C ARG A 86 9.28 -19.96 22.52
N ILE A 87 9.72 -19.33 21.43
CA ILE A 87 10.63 -19.93 20.44
C ILE A 87 12.02 -19.30 20.55
N SER A 88 12.11 -18.08 21.09
CA SER A 88 13.37 -17.41 21.44
C SER A 88 13.97 -17.97 22.73
#